data_AF-A0A3Q1LYL2-F1
#
_entry.id   AF-A0A3Q1LYL2-F1
#
_cell.length_a   1.000
_cell.length_b   1.000
_cell.length_c   1.000
_cell.angle_alpha   90.00
_cell.angle_beta   90.00
_cell.angle_gamma   90.00
#
_symmetry.space_group_name_H-M   'P 1'
#
loop_
_entity.id
_entity.type
_entity.pdbx_description
1 polymer ?
#
loop_
_entity_poly.entity_id
_entity_poly.type
_entity_poly.pdbx_seq_one_letter_code
_entity_poly.pdbx_strand_id
1 'polypeptide(L)'
;MAPPGLIHSAPGLLDTCALPQPPAAATMSGPAAETPSAIQICRIMRPDDANVAGNVHGGTVLKMIEEAGAIISTRHCNSQNGERCVAALARVERTDFLSPMCIGEVAHVSAEITYTSKHSVEVQVHVMSENILTGTKKLTNKATLWYVPLSLKNVDKVLEVPPVVYSRQEQEEEGRKRYEAQKLERMETKWRNGDIIQPVLNPGVTMKLMDEVAGIVAARHCKTNIVTASVDAINFHDKIRKGCVITISGRMTFTSNKSMEIEVLVDADPVVNNFVKRYRAASAFFTYVSLSPEGKSLPVPQLVPETEDEKKRFEEGKGRYLQMKAKRQGQAETQA
;
A
#
# COMPACT_ATOMS: atom_id res chain seq x y z
N MET A 1 82.72 -0.32 -39.50
CA MET A 1 81.27 -0.61 -39.53
C MET A 1 80.89 -1.15 -38.17
N ALA A 2 80.07 -0.40 -37.43
CA ALA A 2 79.75 -0.64 -36.02
C ALA A 2 78.66 -1.70 -35.82
N PRO A 3 78.61 -2.37 -34.65
CA PRO A 3 77.73 -3.50 -34.33
C PRO A 3 76.36 -3.07 -33.76
N PRO A 4 75.38 -3.98 -33.64
CA PRO A 4 74.01 -3.65 -33.26
C PRO A 4 73.85 -3.34 -31.76
N GLY A 5 73.06 -2.30 -31.50
CA GLY A 5 72.94 -1.61 -30.21
C GLY A 5 72.24 -2.36 -29.10
N LEU A 6 72.79 -2.14 -27.89
CA LEU A 6 72.23 -2.55 -26.61
C LEU A 6 70.97 -1.76 -26.23
N ILE A 7 70.14 -2.48 -25.49
CA ILE A 7 68.82 -2.16 -24.96
C ILE A 7 68.98 -1.19 -23.78
N HIS A 8 68.36 -0.01 -23.85
CA HIS A 8 68.19 0.89 -22.71
C HIS A 8 66.69 1.03 -22.43
N SER A 9 66.22 0.50 -21.30
CA SER A 9 64.91 0.76 -20.73
C SER A 9 64.99 1.91 -19.73
N ALA A 10 64.16 2.93 -19.95
CA ALA A 10 63.87 4.03 -19.03
C ALA A 10 62.37 4.41 -19.20
N PRO A 11 61.78 5.22 -18.32
CA PRO A 11 61.17 4.83 -17.05
C PRO A 11 59.62 4.88 -17.12
N GLY A 12 58.99 4.32 -16.07
CA GLY A 12 57.55 4.15 -15.94
C GLY A 12 56.71 5.42 -16.06
N LEU A 13 55.57 5.29 -16.75
CA LEU A 13 54.48 6.24 -16.73
C LEU A 13 53.91 6.34 -15.31
N LEU A 14 53.85 7.58 -14.80
CA LEU A 14 53.12 7.96 -13.60
C LEU A 14 51.61 7.85 -13.88
N ASP A 15 50.94 7.01 -13.10
CA ASP A 15 49.49 6.84 -13.08
C ASP A 15 48.84 8.03 -12.34
N THR A 16 48.58 9.12 -13.05
CA THR A 16 47.89 10.30 -12.50
C THR A 16 46.38 10.13 -12.62
N CYS A 17 45.79 9.28 -11.78
CA CYS A 17 44.33 9.24 -11.61
C CYS A 17 43.94 8.81 -10.18
N ALA A 18 44.54 9.44 -9.16
CA ALA A 18 44.04 9.33 -7.78
C ALA A 18 42.91 10.34 -7.56
N LEU A 19 41.67 9.84 -7.42
CA LEU A 19 40.54 10.62 -6.93
C LEU A 19 40.83 11.12 -5.50
N PRO A 20 40.52 12.38 -5.15
CA PRO A 20 40.75 12.87 -3.80
C PRO A 20 39.87 12.11 -2.80
N GLN A 21 40.49 11.59 -1.73
CA GLN A 21 39.75 10.98 -0.64
C GLN A 21 38.88 12.03 0.06
N PRO A 22 37.65 11.68 0.48
CA PRO A 22 36.81 12.61 1.22
C PRO A 22 37.47 12.95 2.57
N PRO A 23 37.30 14.18 3.07
CA PRO A 23 37.87 14.57 4.35
C PRO A 23 37.30 13.70 5.47
N ALA A 24 38.16 13.36 6.42
CA ALA A 24 37.79 12.62 7.63
C ALA A 24 36.60 13.30 8.32
N ALA A 25 35.57 12.51 8.63
CA ALA A 25 34.34 12.98 9.22
C ALA A 25 34.61 13.76 10.52
N ALA A 26 34.40 15.06 10.49
CA ALA A 26 34.30 15.87 11.70
C ALA A 26 33.11 15.35 12.52
N THR A 27 33.35 14.97 13.76
CA THR A 27 32.32 14.64 14.74
C THR A 27 31.50 15.88 15.04
N MET A 28 30.44 16.10 14.27
CA MET A 28 29.40 17.08 14.57
C MET A 28 28.47 16.45 15.61
N SER A 29 28.64 16.83 16.87
CA SER A 29 27.60 16.65 17.89
C SER A 29 26.44 17.62 17.58
N GLY A 30 25.62 17.26 16.60
CA GLY A 30 24.34 17.92 16.35
C GLY A 30 23.31 17.53 17.40
N PRO A 31 22.22 18.33 17.57
CA PRO A 31 21.11 17.96 18.43
C PRO A 31 20.56 16.59 18.00
N ALA A 32 20.08 15.79 18.95
CA ALA A 32 19.45 14.50 18.67
C ALA A 32 18.44 14.67 17.53
N ALA A 33 18.65 13.99 16.41
CA ALA A 33 17.88 14.19 15.20
C ALA A 33 16.41 13.85 15.48
N GLU A 34 15.57 14.88 15.65
CA GLU A 34 14.12 14.73 15.62
C GLU A 34 13.76 14.18 14.24
N THR A 35 13.48 12.88 14.15
CA THR A 35 12.96 12.31 12.92
C THR A 35 11.58 12.93 12.66
N PRO A 36 11.35 13.54 11.48
CA PRO A 36 10.08 14.17 11.19
C PRO A 36 8.97 13.13 11.28
N SER A 37 7.96 13.41 12.10
CA SER A 37 6.78 12.56 12.30
C SER A 37 5.88 12.49 11.08
N ALA A 38 6.14 13.33 10.07
CA ALA A 38 5.41 13.39 8.82
C ALA A 38 6.33 13.47 7.59
N ILE A 39 5.85 12.96 6.45
CA ILE A 39 6.45 13.14 5.13
C ILE A 39 5.40 13.55 4.10
N GLN A 40 5.85 14.07 2.98
CA GLN A 40 5.00 14.36 1.83
C GLN A 40 5.60 13.81 0.53
N ILE A 41 4.75 13.14 -0.25
CA ILE A 41 5.00 12.79 -1.65
C ILE A 41 4.00 13.60 -2.48
N CYS A 42 4.46 14.22 -3.56
CA CYS A 42 3.57 14.90 -4.50
C CYS A 42 3.94 14.59 -5.95
N ARG A 43 2.92 14.38 -6.77
CA ARG A 43 3.09 14.02 -8.18
C ARG A 43 1.86 14.43 -8.99
N ILE A 44 2.08 14.88 -10.23
CA ILE A 44 1.01 15.09 -11.21
C ILE A 44 0.48 13.77 -11.77
N MET A 45 -0.85 13.63 -11.86
CA MET A 45 -1.52 12.46 -12.42
C MET A 45 -1.49 12.50 -13.94
N ARG A 46 -1.01 11.41 -14.54
CA ARG A 46 -0.74 11.27 -15.97
C ARG A 46 -1.76 10.34 -16.63
N PRO A 47 -1.83 10.30 -17.98
CA PRO A 47 -2.74 9.39 -18.67
C PRO A 47 -2.58 7.90 -18.30
N ASP A 48 -1.37 7.46 -17.97
CA ASP A 48 -1.08 6.09 -17.51
C ASP A 48 -1.59 5.78 -16.09
N ASP A 49 -1.99 6.79 -15.33
CA ASP A 49 -2.52 6.64 -13.97
C ASP A 49 -4.05 6.42 -13.96
N ALA A 50 -4.74 6.63 -15.08
CA ALA A 50 -6.19 6.79 -15.14
C ALA A 50 -6.87 5.92 -16.22
N ASN A 51 -8.17 5.71 -16.05
CA ASN A 51 -9.01 5.01 -17.00
C ASN A 51 -9.30 5.89 -18.24
N VAL A 52 -10.00 5.34 -19.23
CA VAL A 52 -10.33 6.05 -20.48
C VAL A 52 -11.22 7.28 -20.31
N ALA A 53 -11.93 7.40 -19.18
CA ALA A 53 -12.71 8.58 -18.81
C ALA A 53 -11.89 9.62 -18.04
N GLY A 54 -10.60 9.37 -17.82
CA GLY A 54 -9.66 10.27 -17.15
C GLY A 54 -9.71 10.21 -15.62
N ASN A 55 -10.42 9.25 -15.03
CA ASN A 55 -10.40 9.03 -13.58
C ASN A 55 -9.20 8.18 -13.17
N VAL A 56 -8.41 8.66 -12.20
CA VAL A 56 -7.26 7.94 -11.66
C VAL A 56 -7.71 6.62 -11.03
N HIS A 57 -6.99 5.54 -11.33
CA HIS A 57 -7.27 4.21 -10.78
C HIS A 57 -7.03 4.20 -9.26
N GLY A 58 -7.91 3.53 -8.52
CA GLY A 58 -7.75 3.38 -7.06
C GLY A 58 -6.41 2.74 -6.70
N GLY A 59 -5.96 1.78 -7.50
CA GLY A 59 -4.68 1.09 -7.36
C GLY A 59 -3.47 2.01 -7.47
N THR A 60 -3.53 3.05 -8.31
CA THR A 60 -2.48 4.07 -8.39
C THR A 60 -2.37 4.85 -7.08
N VAL A 61 -3.52 5.22 -6.50
CA VAL A 61 -3.57 5.91 -5.20
C VAL A 61 -3.09 5.00 -4.07
N LEU A 62 -3.53 3.73 -4.03
CA LEU A 62 -3.08 2.73 -3.05
C LEU A 62 -1.57 2.53 -3.08
N LYS A 63 -0.98 2.49 -4.28
CA LYS A 63 0.47 2.38 -4.44
C LYS A 63 1.19 3.59 -3.82
N MET A 64 0.72 4.82 -4.10
CA MET A 64 1.35 6.02 -3.51
C MET A 64 1.17 6.09 -1.98
N ILE A 65 0.03 5.64 -1.47
CA ILE A 65 -0.23 5.53 -0.02
C ILE A 65 0.79 4.58 0.63
N GLU A 66 1.02 3.41 0.01
CA GLU A 66 1.99 2.43 0.50
C GLU A 66 3.42 2.96 0.43
N GLU A 67 3.82 3.58 -0.67
CA GLU A 67 5.15 4.20 -0.80
C GLU A 67 5.40 5.24 0.31
N ALA A 68 4.41 6.11 0.57
CA ALA A 68 4.52 7.09 1.65
C ALA A 68 4.67 6.42 3.03
N GLY A 69 3.82 5.44 3.32
CA GLY A 69 3.87 4.71 4.59
C GLY A 69 5.17 3.93 4.79
N ALA A 70 5.66 3.26 3.75
CA ALA A 70 6.91 2.49 3.80
C ALA A 70 8.13 3.39 4.00
N ILE A 71 8.16 4.57 3.36
CA ILE A 71 9.28 5.53 3.51
C ILE A 71 9.34 6.07 4.95
N ILE A 72 8.22 6.54 5.50
CA ILE A 72 8.22 7.15 6.84
C ILE A 72 8.51 6.11 7.93
N SER A 73 7.87 4.93 7.84
CA SER A 73 8.07 3.86 8.82
C SER A 73 9.48 3.28 8.75
N THR A 74 10.04 3.07 7.55
CA THR A 74 11.44 2.62 7.41
C THR A 74 12.42 3.64 7.97
N ARG A 75 12.20 4.93 7.71
CA ARG A 75 13.04 6.00 8.26
C ARG A 75 12.98 6.01 9.79
N HIS A 76 11.78 5.93 10.36
CA HIS A 76 11.58 5.89 11.80
C HIS A 76 12.21 4.66 12.47
N CYS A 77 12.04 3.48 11.90
CA CYS A 77 12.62 2.25 12.43
C CYS A 77 14.16 2.23 12.39
N ASN A 78 14.78 3.10 11.59
CA ASN A 78 16.23 3.28 11.53
C ASN A 78 16.69 4.60 12.18
N SER A 79 15.84 5.28 12.96
CA SER A 79 16.14 6.54 13.65
C SER A 79 17.19 6.40 14.75
N GLN A 80 17.16 5.26 15.45
CA GLN A 80 18.14 4.90 16.47
C GLN A 80 19.24 3.99 15.87
N ASN A 81 20.42 4.01 16.49
CA ASN A 81 21.56 3.17 16.08
C ASN A 81 21.32 1.70 16.46
N GLY A 82 20.46 1.02 15.70
CA GLY A 82 20.15 -0.41 15.80
C GLY A 82 20.54 -1.21 14.55
N GLU A 83 20.09 -2.45 14.50
CA GLU A 83 20.21 -3.29 13.31
C GLU A 83 19.39 -2.69 12.16
N ARG A 84 19.99 -2.59 10.97
CA ARG A 84 19.32 -2.00 9.80
C ARG A 84 18.12 -2.85 9.36
N CYS A 85 17.00 -2.19 9.11
CA CYS A 85 15.75 -2.84 8.74
C CYS A 85 15.00 -2.11 7.63
N VAL A 86 14.01 -2.77 7.06
CA VAL A 86 13.00 -2.17 6.18
C VAL A 86 11.63 -2.48 6.75
N ALA A 87 10.75 -1.48 6.73
CA ALA A 87 9.39 -1.63 7.18
C ALA A 87 8.57 -2.36 6.10
N ALA A 88 8.07 -3.55 6.43
CA ALA A 88 7.19 -4.32 5.58
C ALA A 88 5.74 -4.05 5.97
N LEU A 89 4.87 -3.89 4.97
CA LEU A 89 3.45 -3.64 5.19
C LEU A 89 2.79 -4.94 5.69
N ALA A 90 2.20 -4.88 6.87
CA ALA A 90 1.50 -6.01 7.47
C ALA A 90 -0.01 -5.94 7.28
N ARG A 91 -0.59 -4.73 7.25
CA ARG A 91 -2.04 -4.55 7.10
C ARG A 91 -2.36 -3.18 6.52
N VAL A 92 -3.35 -3.17 5.64
CA VAL A 92 -4.05 -1.95 5.20
C VAL A 92 -5.43 -2.01 5.83
N GLU A 93 -5.74 -1.04 6.70
CA GLU A 93 -7.12 -0.88 7.17
C GLU A 93 -8.00 -0.46 6.00
N ARG A 94 -9.31 -0.67 6.14
CA ARG A 94 -10.27 -0.25 5.14
C ARG A 94 -10.00 1.19 4.69
N THR A 95 -10.05 1.40 3.39
CA THR A 95 -9.86 2.72 2.79
C THR A 95 -11.03 3.08 1.88
N ASP A 96 -11.57 4.29 2.06
CA ASP A 96 -12.66 4.83 1.28
C ASP A 96 -12.14 5.95 0.35
N PHE A 97 -12.54 5.89 -0.92
CA PHE A 97 -12.26 6.91 -1.93
C PHE A 97 -13.38 7.95 -1.90
N LEU A 98 -13.12 9.07 -1.25
CA LEU A 98 -14.10 10.10 -0.92
C LEU A 98 -14.44 11.00 -2.11
N SER A 99 -13.43 11.30 -2.93
CA SER A 99 -13.62 12.06 -4.16
C SER A 99 -12.73 11.49 -5.26
N PRO A 100 -13.21 11.48 -6.53
CA PRO A 100 -12.38 11.04 -7.64
C PRO A 100 -11.25 12.04 -7.89
N MET A 101 -10.13 11.52 -8.36
CA MET A 101 -9.00 12.30 -8.86
C MET A 101 -8.91 12.13 -10.37
N CYS A 102 -8.52 13.17 -11.08
CA CYS A 102 -8.48 13.18 -12.54
C CYS A 102 -7.06 13.41 -13.08
N ILE A 103 -6.83 13.02 -14.35
CA ILE A 103 -5.60 13.37 -15.08
C ILE A 103 -5.37 14.89 -15.01
N GLY A 104 -4.12 15.29 -14.79
CA GLY A 104 -3.70 16.69 -14.69
C GLY A 104 -3.83 17.29 -13.28
N GLU A 105 -4.57 16.65 -12.37
CA GLU A 105 -4.52 17.02 -10.95
C GLU A 105 -3.21 16.56 -10.30
N VAL A 106 -2.77 17.27 -9.26
CA VAL A 106 -1.62 16.88 -8.43
C VAL A 106 -2.13 16.11 -7.22
N ALA A 107 -1.60 14.91 -7.02
CA ALA A 107 -1.82 14.13 -5.80
C ALA A 107 -0.82 14.58 -4.73
N HIS A 108 -1.32 15.04 -3.59
CA HIS A 108 -0.56 15.31 -2.38
C HIS A 108 -0.81 14.18 -1.39
N VAL A 109 0.23 13.40 -1.10
CA VAL A 109 0.17 12.27 -0.18
C VAL A 109 1.00 12.62 1.04
N SER A 110 0.33 12.91 2.15
CA SER A 110 0.98 13.15 3.44
C SER A 110 0.82 11.93 4.34
N ALA A 111 1.92 11.43 4.89
CA ALA A 111 1.91 10.31 5.82
C ALA A 111 2.46 10.74 7.17
N GLU A 112 1.85 10.28 8.25
CA GLU A 112 2.21 10.58 9.64
C GLU A 112 2.20 9.31 10.48
N ILE A 113 3.20 9.14 11.36
CA ILE A 113 3.19 8.05 12.34
C ILE A 113 2.28 8.43 13.50
N THR A 114 1.21 7.67 13.69
CA THR A 114 0.20 7.96 14.72
C THR A 114 0.31 7.09 15.95
N TYR A 115 0.98 5.94 15.86
CA TYR A 115 1.21 5.06 17.00
C TYR A 115 2.36 4.09 16.74
N THR A 116 3.09 3.71 17.80
CA THR A 116 4.05 2.61 17.77
C THR A 116 3.76 1.60 18.87
N SER A 117 3.68 0.33 18.49
CA SER A 117 3.75 -0.79 19.44
C SER A 117 5.19 -1.28 19.58
N LYS A 118 5.41 -2.35 20.35
CA LYS A 118 6.72 -2.99 20.46
C LYS A 118 7.33 -3.39 19.10
N HIS A 119 6.50 -3.83 18.15
CA HIS A 119 6.95 -4.40 16.87
C HIS A 119 6.19 -3.88 15.65
N SER A 120 5.37 -2.84 15.81
CA SER A 120 4.60 -2.30 14.69
C SER A 120 4.49 -0.79 14.74
N VAL A 121 4.39 -0.19 13.55
CA VAL A 121 4.16 1.25 13.34
C VAL A 121 2.79 1.43 12.69
N GLU A 122 1.92 2.22 13.30
CA GLU A 122 0.70 2.74 12.70
C GLU A 122 1.03 4.02 11.93
N VAL A 123 0.65 4.06 10.66
CA VAL A 123 0.81 5.23 9.79
C VAL A 123 -0.55 5.65 9.25
N GLN A 124 -0.95 6.90 9.47
CA GLN A 124 -2.08 7.50 8.79
C GLN A 124 -1.61 8.24 7.55
N VAL A 125 -2.33 8.06 6.45
CA VAL A 125 -2.04 8.69 5.16
C VAL A 125 -3.26 9.44 4.68
N HIS A 126 -3.05 10.68 4.29
CA HIS A 126 -4.05 11.54 3.67
C HIS A 126 -3.64 11.82 2.23
N VAL A 127 -4.58 11.61 1.30
CA VAL A 127 -4.40 11.92 -0.11
C VAL A 127 -5.36 13.04 -0.49
N MET A 128 -4.80 14.15 -0.96
CA MET A 128 -5.54 15.30 -1.47
C MET A 128 -5.24 15.49 -2.95
N SER A 129 -6.27 15.67 -3.77
CA SER A 129 -6.10 16.13 -5.14
C SER A 129 -6.12 17.64 -5.22
N GLU A 130 -5.27 18.22 -6.06
CA GLU A 130 -5.22 19.63 -6.37
C GLU A 130 -5.37 19.85 -7.88
N ASN A 131 -6.41 20.56 -8.29
CA ASN A 131 -6.52 21.07 -9.63
C ASN A 131 -5.69 22.37 -9.75
N ILE A 132 -4.53 22.28 -10.40
CA ILE A 132 -3.58 23.39 -10.51
C ILE A 132 -4.04 24.52 -11.43
N LEU A 133 -5.10 24.33 -12.21
CA LEU A 133 -5.68 25.38 -13.06
C LEU A 133 -6.74 26.19 -12.29
N THR A 134 -7.54 25.54 -11.46
CA THR A 134 -8.62 26.20 -10.69
C THR A 134 -8.24 26.49 -9.24
N GLY A 135 -7.13 25.92 -8.75
CA GLY A 135 -6.72 25.96 -7.34
C GLY A 135 -7.58 25.09 -6.40
N THR A 136 -8.55 24.34 -6.93
CA THR A 136 -9.47 23.54 -6.10
C THR A 136 -8.75 22.33 -5.49
N LYS A 137 -8.91 22.13 -4.18
CA LYS A 137 -8.35 20.98 -3.46
C LYS A 137 -9.46 20.09 -2.90
N LYS A 138 -9.31 18.78 -3.00
CA LYS A 138 -10.29 17.80 -2.51
C LYS A 138 -9.59 16.67 -1.76
N LEU A 139 -10.13 16.29 -0.61
CA LEU A 139 -9.71 15.08 0.07
C LEU A 139 -10.18 13.86 -0.72
N THR A 140 -9.24 13.11 -1.28
CA THR A 140 -9.49 11.94 -2.12
C THR A 140 -9.58 10.68 -1.27
N ASN A 141 -8.66 10.52 -0.30
CA ASN A 141 -8.54 9.27 0.44
C ASN A 141 -7.96 9.52 1.85
N LYS A 142 -8.41 8.70 2.80
CA LYS A 142 -7.77 8.50 4.10
C LYS A 142 -7.49 7.01 4.25
N ALA A 143 -6.30 6.66 4.71
CA ALA A 143 -5.90 5.28 4.94
C ALA A 143 -5.07 5.16 6.22
N THR A 144 -5.22 4.03 6.90
CA THR A 144 -4.39 3.64 8.04
C THR A 144 -3.67 2.35 7.69
N LEU A 145 -2.36 2.33 7.88
CA LEU A 145 -1.49 1.22 7.51
C LEU A 145 -0.67 0.79 8.72
N TRP A 146 -0.44 -0.52 8.84
CA TRP A 146 0.43 -1.10 9.87
C TRP A 146 1.66 -1.69 9.23
N TYR A 147 2.83 -1.24 9.68
CA TYR A 147 4.14 -1.73 9.24
C TYR A 147 4.86 -2.49 10.33
N VAL A 148 5.72 -3.43 9.95
CA VAL A 148 6.58 -4.21 10.83
C VAL A 148 8.01 -4.16 10.32
N PRO A 149 9.01 -3.77 11.13
CA PRO A 149 10.40 -3.73 10.68
C PRO A 149 10.98 -5.15 10.57
N LEU A 150 11.49 -5.48 9.38
CA LEU A 150 12.21 -6.72 9.12
C LEU A 150 13.71 -6.44 8.95
N SER A 151 14.55 -7.24 9.59
CA SER A 151 16.00 -7.10 9.48
C SER A 151 16.49 -7.29 8.03
N LEU A 152 17.45 -6.46 7.63
CA LEU A 152 18.15 -6.62 6.35
C LEU A 152 19.17 -7.78 6.35
N LYS A 153 19.59 -8.24 7.53
CA LYS A 153 20.51 -9.39 7.67
C LYS A 153 19.75 -10.71 7.71
N ASN A 154 18.59 -10.73 8.37
CA ASN A 154 17.70 -11.87 8.45
C ASN A 154 16.26 -11.41 8.15
N VAL A 155 15.81 -11.66 6.92
CA VAL A 155 14.54 -11.16 6.37
C VAL A 155 13.28 -11.67 7.07
N ASP A 156 13.41 -12.69 7.93
CA ASP A 156 12.30 -13.22 8.74
C ASP A 156 12.36 -12.76 10.20
N LYS A 157 13.42 -12.05 10.59
CA LYS A 157 13.57 -11.50 11.94
C LYS A 157 12.87 -10.15 12.04
N VAL A 158 11.82 -10.10 12.85
CA VAL A 158 11.14 -8.86 13.27
C VAL A 158 11.99 -8.13 14.31
N LEU A 159 12.14 -6.81 14.15
CA LEU A 159 12.85 -5.95 15.11
C LEU A 159 11.90 -5.18 16.03
N GLU A 160 12.44 -4.56 17.07
CA GLU A 160 11.70 -3.63 17.92
C GLU A 160 11.62 -2.26 17.26
N VAL A 161 10.49 -1.58 17.46
CA VAL A 161 10.21 -0.26 16.90
C VAL A 161 10.61 0.80 17.93
N PRO A 162 11.38 1.84 17.55
CA PRO A 162 11.65 2.99 18.41
C PRO A 162 10.35 3.68 18.86
N PRO A 163 10.20 4.05 20.14
CA PRO A 163 8.99 4.73 20.61
C PRO A 163 8.85 6.12 19.99
N VAL A 164 7.61 6.53 19.72
CA VAL A 164 7.27 7.90 19.31
C VAL A 164 6.91 8.73 20.55
N VAL A 165 7.31 10.01 20.53
CA VAL A 165 6.89 10.98 21.55
C VAL A 165 5.54 11.57 21.15
N TYR A 166 4.53 11.35 21.99
CA TYR A 166 3.19 11.88 21.76
C TYR A 166 3.03 13.26 22.39
N SER A 167 2.34 14.16 21.70
CA SER A 167 2.05 15.51 22.22
C SER A 167 1.01 15.48 23.34
N ARG A 168 0.07 14.52 23.30
CA ARG A 168 -1.00 14.32 24.27
C ARG A 168 -1.14 12.85 24.61
N GLN A 169 -1.36 12.52 25.89
CA GLN A 169 -1.57 11.14 26.34
C GLN A 169 -2.77 10.47 25.65
N GLU A 170 -3.84 11.23 25.38
CA GLU A 170 -5.02 10.76 24.64
C GLU A 170 -4.67 10.18 23.26
N GLN A 171 -3.70 10.76 22.55
CA GLN A 171 -3.26 10.24 21.24
C GLN A 171 -2.67 8.84 21.37
N GLU A 172 -1.89 8.60 22.42
CA GLU A 172 -1.31 7.29 22.70
C GLU A 172 -2.40 6.28 23.08
N GLU A 173 -3.36 6.68 23.92
CA GLU A 173 -4.47 5.81 24.35
C GLU A 173 -5.39 5.43 23.19
N GLU A 174 -5.73 6.37 22.31
CA GLU A 174 -6.49 6.10 21.09
C GLU A 174 -5.72 5.18 20.13
N GLY A 175 -4.41 5.45 19.93
CA GLY A 175 -3.54 4.59 19.13
C GLY A 175 -3.46 3.16 19.67
N ARG A 176 -3.38 3.02 21.00
CA ARG A 176 -3.39 1.72 21.68
C ARG A 176 -4.72 0.99 21.50
N LYS A 177 -5.86 1.67 21.62
CA LYS A 177 -7.18 1.10 21.36
C LYS A 177 -7.29 0.60 19.90
N ARG A 178 -6.83 1.38 18.92
CA ARG A 178 -6.79 0.96 17.50
C ARG A 178 -5.88 -0.26 17.29
N TYR A 179 -4.70 -0.26 17.92
CA TYR A 179 -3.78 -1.39 17.90
C TYR A 179 -4.39 -2.67 18.46
N GLU A 180 -5.09 -2.58 19.59
CA GLU A 180 -5.76 -3.73 20.23
C GLU A 180 -6.91 -4.25 19.38
N ALA A 181 -7.73 -3.36 18.82
CA ALA A 181 -8.83 -3.70 17.93
C ALA A 181 -8.36 -4.49 16.70
N GLN A 182 -7.36 -3.99 15.97
CA GLN A 182 -6.83 -4.71 14.80
C GLN A 182 -6.15 -6.03 15.19
N LYS A 183 -5.50 -6.09 16.37
CA LYS A 183 -4.85 -7.31 16.84
C LYS A 183 -5.89 -8.39 17.17
N LEU A 184 -7.01 -8.01 17.77
CA LEU A 184 -8.14 -8.90 18.03
C LEU A 184 -8.72 -9.44 16.72
N GLU A 185 -9.01 -8.57 15.75
CA GLU A 185 -9.54 -8.98 14.45
C GLU A 185 -8.61 -9.95 13.71
N ARG A 186 -7.29 -9.74 13.77
CA ARG A 186 -6.30 -10.68 13.22
C ARG A 186 -6.30 -12.02 13.94
N MET A 187 -6.44 -12.02 15.27
CA MET A 187 -6.52 -13.26 16.04
C MET A 187 -7.79 -14.03 15.69
N GLU A 188 -8.93 -13.36 15.56
CA GLU A 188 -10.18 -13.98 15.12
C GLU A 188 -10.09 -14.54 13.70
N THR A 189 -9.48 -13.80 12.77
CA THR A 189 -9.25 -14.25 11.38
C THR A 189 -8.37 -15.51 11.36
N LYS A 190 -7.28 -15.51 12.13
CA LYS A 190 -6.41 -16.67 12.29
C LYS A 190 -7.15 -17.87 12.90
N TRP A 191 -8.06 -17.62 13.84
CA TRP A 191 -8.85 -18.67 14.49
C TRP A 191 -9.91 -19.26 13.55
N ARG A 192 -10.58 -18.43 12.76
CA ARG A 192 -11.65 -18.86 11.85
C ARG A 192 -11.12 -19.59 10.62
N ASN A 193 -10.07 -19.04 10.00
CA ASN A 193 -9.62 -19.48 8.67
C ASN A 193 -8.26 -20.20 8.70
N GLY A 194 -7.52 -20.12 9.81
CA GLY A 194 -6.13 -20.60 9.87
C GLY A 194 -5.13 -19.68 9.17
N ASP A 195 -5.59 -18.59 8.53
CA ASP A 195 -4.77 -17.68 7.75
C ASP A 195 -3.77 -16.92 8.64
N ILE A 196 -2.49 -16.98 8.27
CA ILE A 196 -1.42 -16.23 8.93
C ILE A 196 -1.08 -15.04 8.03
N ILE A 197 -1.37 -13.82 8.50
CA ILE A 197 -1.00 -12.60 7.76
C ILE A 197 0.49 -12.31 7.96
N GLN A 198 1.23 -12.18 6.86
CA GLN A 198 2.65 -11.89 6.85
C GLN A 198 2.95 -10.47 6.36
N PRO A 199 3.93 -9.77 6.95
CA PRO A 199 4.43 -8.52 6.39
C PRO A 199 5.09 -8.73 5.02
N VAL A 200 4.70 -7.91 4.05
CA VAL A 200 5.20 -7.96 2.66
C VAL A 200 5.95 -6.67 2.32
N LEU A 201 7.06 -6.81 1.60
CA LEU A 201 7.83 -5.69 1.08
C LEU A 201 7.25 -5.21 -0.26
N ASN A 202 7.07 -3.90 -0.40
CA ASN A 202 6.59 -3.22 -1.61
C ASN A 202 5.29 -3.79 -2.21
N PRO A 203 4.23 -4.09 -1.43
CA PRO A 203 2.99 -4.61 -1.98
C PRO A 203 2.19 -3.59 -2.80
N GLY A 204 2.62 -2.31 -2.89
CA GLY A 204 1.96 -1.30 -3.71
C GLY A 204 1.74 -1.75 -5.18
N VAL A 205 2.67 -2.52 -5.75
CA VAL A 205 2.50 -3.10 -7.08
C VAL A 205 1.38 -4.15 -7.09
N THR A 206 1.36 -5.06 -6.11
CA THR A 206 0.31 -6.08 -5.98
C THR A 206 -1.06 -5.41 -5.83
N MET A 207 -1.19 -4.40 -4.98
CA MET A 207 -2.44 -3.67 -4.78
C MET A 207 -2.91 -2.96 -6.04
N LYS A 208 -1.99 -2.35 -6.81
CA LYS A 208 -2.32 -1.75 -8.10
C LYS A 208 -2.89 -2.78 -9.08
N LEU A 209 -2.23 -3.93 -9.21
CA LEU A 209 -2.69 -4.99 -10.10
C LEU A 209 -4.02 -5.61 -9.64
N MET A 210 -4.24 -5.73 -8.33
CA MET A 210 -5.53 -6.18 -7.78
C MET A 210 -6.66 -5.22 -8.17
N ASP A 211 -6.43 -3.91 -8.06
CA ASP A 211 -7.40 -2.90 -8.48
C ASP A 211 -7.65 -2.93 -9.99
N GLU A 212 -6.61 -3.10 -10.82
CA GLU A 212 -6.77 -3.26 -12.28
C GLU A 212 -7.69 -4.43 -12.63
N VAL A 213 -7.49 -5.60 -12.01
CA VAL A 213 -8.34 -6.77 -12.23
C VAL A 213 -9.77 -6.51 -11.75
N ALA A 214 -9.94 -5.90 -10.57
CA ALA A 214 -11.28 -5.53 -10.08
C ALA A 214 -11.97 -4.53 -11.00
N GLY A 215 -11.25 -3.52 -11.50
CA GLY A 215 -11.75 -2.53 -12.44
C GLY A 215 -12.18 -3.15 -13.77
N ILE A 216 -11.44 -4.13 -14.29
CA ILE A 216 -11.83 -4.89 -15.49
C ILE A 216 -13.12 -5.68 -15.24
N VAL A 217 -13.26 -6.34 -14.10
CA VAL A 217 -14.47 -7.08 -13.73
C VAL A 217 -15.68 -6.12 -13.62
N ALA A 218 -15.51 -4.99 -12.93
CA ALA A 218 -16.54 -3.97 -12.78
C ALA A 218 -16.97 -3.37 -14.12
N ALA A 219 -16.00 -3.04 -14.98
CA ALA A 219 -16.24 -2.46 -16.29
C ALA A 219 -16.97 -3.43 -17.22
N ARG A 220 -16.59 -4.73 -17.20
CA ARG A 220 -17.28 -5.78 -17.98
C ARG A 220 -18.75 -5.94 -17.56
N HIS A 221 -19.03 -5.80 -16.27
CA HIS A 221 -20.38 -5.92 -15.74
C HIS A 221 -21.25 -4.69 -16.04
N CYS A 222 -20.75 -3.49 -15.72
CA CYS A 222 -21.54 -2.26 -15.86
C CYS A 222 -21.60 -1.72 -17.30
N LYS A 223 -20.56 -1.94 -18.11
CA LYS A 223 -20.42 -1.34 -19.45
C LYS A 223 -20.49 0.19 -19.44
N THR A 224 -20.04 0.81 -18.36
CA THR A 224 -19.99 2.26 -18.15
C THR A 224 -18.64 2.68 -17.56
N ASN A 225 -18.44 3.99 -17.36
CA ASN A 225 -17.37 4.46 -16.48
C ASN A 225 -17.57 3.91 -15.06
N ILE A 226 -16.47 3.50 -14.44
CA ILE A 226 -16.41 2.90 -13.11
C ILE A 226 -15.23 3.48 -12.33
N VAL A 227 -15.39 3.59 -11.02
CA VAL A 227 -14.33 4.00 -10.11
C VAL A 227 -14.34 3.14 -8.84
N THR A 228 -13.17 2.97 -8.25
CA THR A 228 -13.00 2.33 -6.94
C THR A 228 -13.60 3.24 -5.87
N ALA A 229 -14.57 2.74 -5.11
CA ALA A 229 -15.23 3.49 -4.03
C ALA A 229 -14.65 3.15 -2.66
N SER A 230 -14.31 1.89 -2.43
CA SER A 230 -13.60 1.48 -1.22
C SER A 230 -12.88 0.16 -1.43
N VAL A 231 -11.87 -0.08 -0.61
CA VAL A 231 -11.19 -1.38 -0.51
C VAL A 231 -11.29 -1.80 0.95
N ASP A 232 -11.85 -2.99 1.17
CA ASP A 232 -11.87 -3.62 2.48
C ASP A 232 -10.45 -4.05 2.87
N ALA A 233 -10.25 -4.51 4.11
CA ALA A 233 -8.94 -4.89 4.60
C ALA A 233 -8.22 -5.85 3.62
N ILE A 234 -7.02 -5.46 3.19
CA ILE A 234 -6.19 -6.26 2.30
C ILE A 234 -5.36 -7.22 3.16
N ASN A 235 -5.56 -8.52 2.93
CA ASN A 235 -4.85 -9.56 3.67
C ASN A 235 -3.71 -10.12 2.83
N PHE A 236 -2.48 -9.98 3.33
CA PHE A 236 -1.29 -10.61 2.75
C PHE A 236 -0.96 -11.88 3.52
N HIS A 237 -1.20 -13.04 2.89
CA HIS A 237 -1.07 -14.36 3.50
C HIS A 237 0.36 -14.89 3.45
N ASP A 238 1.10 -14.55 2.39
CA ASP A 238 2.49 -14.98 2.25
C ASP A 238 3.29 -14.04 1.33
N LYS A 239 4.62 -14.03 1.50
CA LYS A 239 5.55 -13.21 0.75
C LYS A 239 5.63 -13.69 -0.70
N ILE A 240 5.63 -12.75 -1.64
CA ILE A 240 5.88 -13.02 -3.07
C ILE A 240 7.37 -12.84 -3.33
N ARG A 241 8.07 -13.93 -3.66
CA ARG A 241 9.52 -13.90 -3.94
C ARG A 241 9.81 -13.48 -5.37
N LYS A 242 10.98 -12.91 -5.59
CA LYS A 242 11.47 -12.58 -6.93
C LYS A 242 11.57 -13.88 -7.76
N GLY A 243 11.10 -13.83 -9.00
CA GLY A 243 11.02 -15.00 -9.88
C GLY A 243 9.72 -15.81 -9.74
N CYS A 244 8.80 -15.43 -8.85
CA CYS A 244 7.43 -15.95 -8.89
C CYS A 244 6.65 -15.32 -10.05
N VAL A 245 5.81 -16.12 -10.71
CA VAL A 245 4.71 -15.63 -11.55
C VAL A 245 3.49 -15.50 -10.65
N ILE A 246 2.79 -14.36 -10.74
CA ILE A 246 1.57 -14.14 -9.98
C ILE A 246 0.36 -14.20 -10.90
N THR A 247 -0.68 -14.89 -10.46
CA THR A 247 -2.00 -14.92 -11.09
C THR A 247 -2.97 -14.14 -10.22
N ILE A 248 -3.57 -13.11 -10.79
CA ILE A 248 -4.57 -12.29 -10.09
C ILE A 248 -5.92 -12.56 -10.73
N SER A 249 -6.80 -13.19 -9.98
CA SER A 249 -8.17 -13.51 -10.43
C SER A 249 -9.17 -12.66 -9.66
N GLY A 250 -10.06 -12.00 -10.40
CA GLY A 250 -11.17 -11.23 -9.84
C GLY A 250 -12.51 -11.86 -10.21
N ARG A 251 -13.45 -11.86 -9.27
CA ARG A 251 -14.82 -12.29 -9.50
C ARG A 251 -15.79 -11.46 -8.67
N MET A 252 -16.95 -11.17 -9.24
CA MET A 252 -17.97 -10.44 -8.51
C MET A 252 -18.63 -11.34 -7.48
N THR A 253 -18.89 -10.78 -6.30
CA THR A 253 -19.49 -11.51 -5.18
C THR A 253 -20.87 -10.98 -4.84
N PHE A 254 -21.08 -9.67 -4.89
CA PHE A 254 -22.35 -9.06 -4.51
C PHE A 254 -22.61 -7.76 -5.28
N THR A 255 -23.87 -7.43 -5.53
CA THR A 255 -24.29 -6.12 -6.04
C THR A 255 -25.34 -5.50 -5.13
N SER A 256 -25.13 -4.23 -4.75
CA SER A 256 -26.20 -3.41 -4.21
C SER A 256 -26.98 -2.73 -5.35
N ASN A 257 -27.88 -1.81 -5.01
CA ASN A 257 -28.54 -0.98 -6.03
C ASN A 257 -27.56 -0.09 -6.81
N LYS A 258 -26.43 0.32 -6.22
CA LYS A 258 -25.49 1.31 -6.80
C LYS A 258 -24.01 0.93 -6.71
N SER A 259 -23.68 -0.24 -6.21
CA SER A 259 -22.29 -0.67 -6.01
C SER A 259 -22.10 -2.15 -6.30
N MET A 260 -20.87 -2.52 -6.66
CA MET A 260 -20.44 -3.89 -6.90
C MET A 260 -19.34 -4.25 -5.92
N GLU A 261 -19.45 -5.41 -5.28
CA GLU A 261 -18.37 -6.03 -4.50
C GLU A 261 -17.66 -7.07 -5.37
N ILE A 262 -16.34 -6.98 -5.43
CA ILE A 262 -15.49 -7.84 -6.25
C ILE A 262 -14.41 -8.43 -5.35
N GLU A 263 -14.37 -9.75 -5.27
CA GLU A 263 -13.31 -10.49 -4.63
C GLU A 263 -12.13 -10.63 -5.57
N VAL A 264 -10.94 -10.26 -5.10
CA VAL A 264 -9.68 -10.41 -5.84
C VAL A 264 -8.75 -11.32 -5.05
N LEU A 265 -8.23 -12.34 -5.73
CA LEU A 265 -7.32 -13.34 -5.18
C LEU A 265 -5.99 -13.27 -5.94
N VAL A 266 -4.88 -13.29 -5.21
CA VAL A 266 -3.52 -13.30 -5.75
C VAL A 266 -2.87 -14.62 -5.41
N ASP A 267 -2.64 -15.46 -6.41
CA ASP A 267 -1.90 -16.70 -6.29
C ASP A 267 -0.48 -16.53 -6.85
N ALA A 268 0.52 -17.14 -6.21
CA ALA A 268 1.92 -17.08 -6.62
C ALA A 268 2.47 -18.47 -6.95
N ASP A 269 3.17 -18.56 -8.09
CA ASP A 269 3.78 -19.76 -8.63
C ASP A 269 5.32 -19.57 -8.73
N PRO A 270 6.12 -20.27 -7.90
CA PRO A 270 7.58 -20.25 -8.02
C PRO A 270 8.05 -21.04 -9.26
N VAL A 271 8.37 -20.35 -10.36
CA VAL A 271 8.71 -21.00 -11.64
C VAL A 271 10.05 -21.73 -11.60
N VAL A 272 11.00 -21.25 -10.80
CA VAL A 272 12.36 -21.82 -10.73
C VAL A 272 12.43 -23.00 -9.75
N ASN A 273 11.47 -23.12 -8.82
CA ASN A 273 11.45 -24.15 -7.79
C ASN A 273 10.14 -24.95 -7.85
N ASN A 274 10.12 -25.96 -8.72
CA ASN A 274 8.96 -26.82 -8.97
C ASN A 274 8.55 -27.70 -7.77
N PHE A 275 9.33 -27.72 -6.68
CA PHE A 275 8.96 -28.42 -5.46
C PHE A 275 7.94 -27.64 -4.61
N VAL A 276 7.83 -26.33 -4.84
CA VAL A 276 6.86 -25.48 -4.14
C VAL A 276 5.60 -25.35 -5.00
N LYS A 277 4.48 -25.81 -4.48
CA LYS A 277 3.17 -25.66 -5.12
C LYS A 277 2.73 -24.19 -5.12
N ARG A 278 1.83 -23.86 -6.04
CA ARG A 278 1.05 -22.61 -6.03
C ARG A 278 0.50 -22.34 -4.64
N TYR A 279 0.60 -21.09 -4.19
CA TYR A 279 0.05 -20.66 -2.90
C TYR A 279 -0.68 -19.33 -3.02
N ARG A 280 -1.64 -19.09 -2.11
CA ARG A 280 -2.36 -17.83 -2.00
C ARG A 280 -1.46 -16.80 -1.33
N ALA A 281 -1.12 -15.73 -2.03
CA ALA A 281 -0.30 -14.64 -1.52
C ALA A 281 -1.13 -13.51 -0.90
N ALA A 282 -2.25 -13.14 -1.51
CA ALA A 282 -3.11 -12.08 -0.99
C ALA A 282 -4.58 -12.25 -1.38
N SER A 283 -5.49 -11.64 -0.61
CA SER A 283 -6.90 -11.49 -0.97
C SER A 283 -7.47 -10.16 -0.49
N ALA A 284 -8.44 -9.63 -1.22
CA ALA A 284 -9.19 -8.43 -0.82
C ALA A 284 -10.58 -8.38 -1.48
N PHE A 285 -11.45 -7.53 -0.92
CA PHE A 285 -12.72 -7.15 -1.52
C PHE A 285 -12.68 -5.68 -1.94
N PHE A 286 -12.97 -5.42 -3.20
CA PHE A 286 -13.08 -4.10 -3.79
C PHE A 286 -14.54 -3.73 -3.96
N THR A 287 -14.92 -2.53 -3.55
CA THR A 287 -16.22 -1.95 -3.87
C THR A 287 -16.07 -0.95 -4.99
N TYR A 288 -16.76 -1.18 -6.10
CA TYR A 288 -16.81 -0.30 -7.26
C TYR A 288 -18.17 0.36 -7.40
N VAL A 289 -18.19 1.56 -7.99
CA VAL A 289 -19.40 2.27 -8.37
C VAL A 289 -19.35 2.67 -9.84
N SER A 290 -20.51 2.68 -10.48
CA SER A 290 -20.67 3.22 -11.83
C SER A 290 -20.95 4.72 -11.77
N LEU A 291 -20.36 5.48 -12.69
CA LEU A 291 -20.54 6.93 -12.80
C LEU A 291 -21.14 7.32 -14.16
N SER A 292 -22.02 8.32 -14.14
CA SER A 292 -22.48 9.04 -15.32
C SER A 292 -21.38 9.95 -15.88
N PRO A 293 -21.51 10.47 -17.11
CA PRO A 293 -20.61 11.49 -17.65
C PRO A 293 -20.48 12.74 -16.75
N GLU A 294 -21.53 13.08 -16.00
CA GLU A 294 -21.56 14.19 -15.03
C GLU A 294 -20.97 13.81 -13.67
N GLY A 295 -20.40 12.60 -13.53
CA GLY A 295 -19.78 12.12 -12.29
C GLY A 295 -20.75 11.67 -11.21
N LYS A 296 -22.03 11.42 -11.53
CA LYS A 296 -23.04 10.96 -10.57
C LYS A 296 -23.12 9.44 -10.54
N SER A 297 -23.31 8.86 -9.35
CA SER A 297 -23.47 7.42 -9.18
C SER A 297 -24.75 6.89 -9.85
N LEU A 298 -24.58 5.91 -10.73
CA LEU A 298 -25.65 5.23 -11.45
C LEU A 298 -26.08 3.92 -10.75
N PRO A 299 -27.33 3.47 -10.93
CA PRO A 299 -27.72 2.10 -10.59
C PRO A 299 -26.87 1.08 -11.35
N VAL A 300 -26.54 -0.04 -10.69
CA VAL A 300 -25.73 -1.11 -11.29
C VAL A 300 -26.60 -2.31 -11.69
N PRO A 301 -26.27 -3.05 -12.77
CA PRO A 301 -26.94 -4.31 -13.09
C PRO A 301 -26.83 -5.28 -11.92
N GLN A 302 -27.91 -5.99 -11.61
CA GLN A 302 -27.91 -6.93 -10.48
C GLN A 302 -27.21 -8.24 -10.85
N LEU A 303 -26.31 -8.70 -9.98
CA LEU A 303 -25.69 -10.02 -10.10
C LEU A 303 -26.72 -11.09 -9.74
N VAL A 304 -26.92 -12.05 -10.64
CA VAL A 304 -27.77 -13.23 -10.41
C VAL A 304 -26.84 -14.43 -10.17
N PRO A 305 -26.67 -14.89 -8.92
CA PRO A 305 -25.85 -16.07 -8.63
C PRO A 305 -26.56 -17.35 -9.08
N GLU A 306 -25.85 -18.24 -9.77
CA GLU A 306 -26.41 -19.49 -10.31
C GLU A 306 -26.04 -20.68 -9.43
N THR A 307 -24.76 -20.80 -9.08
CA THR A 307 -24.24 -21.93 -8.29
C THR A 307 -24.40 -21.71 -6.79
N GLU A 308 -24.38 -22.79 -6.01
CA GLU A 308 -24.48 -22.69 -4.54
C GLU A 308 -23.31 -21.89 -3.93
N ASP A 309 -22.10 -22.02 -4.47
CA ASP A 309 -20.94 -21.23 -4.04
C ASP A 309 -21.08 -19.75 -4.39
N GLU A 310 -21.74 -19.40 -5.50
CA GLU A 310 -22.06 -18.02 -5.84
C GLU A 310 -23.12 -17.45 -4.91
N LYS A 311 -24.19 -18.20 -4.62
CA LYS A 311 -25.25 -17.78 -3.69
C LYS A 311 -24.69 -17.55 -2.29
N LYS A 312 -23.82 -18.45 -1.83
CA LYS A 312 -23.12 -18.31 -0.54
C LYS A 312 -22.29 -17.03 -0.49
N ARG A 313 -21.45 -16.79 -1.50
CA ARG A 313 -20.62 -15.57 -1.59
C ARG A 313 -21.47 -14.30 -1.68
N PHE A 314 -22.62 -14.36 -2.35
CA PHE A 314 -23.57 -13.26 -2.45
C PHE A 314 -24.16 -12.89 -1.10
N GLU A 315 -24.60 -13.87 -0.31
CA GLU A 315 -25.13 -13.60 1.03
C GLU A 315 -24.04 -13.10 2.00
N GLU A 316 -22.82 -13.66 1.92
CA GLU A 316 -21.67 -13.16 2.68
C GLU A 316 -21.33 -11.71 2.31
N GLY A 317 -21.34 -11.36 1.02
CA GLY A 317 -21.12 -9.99 0.53
C GLY A 317 -22.21 -9.01 0.96
N LYS A 318 -23.46 -9.46 0.96
CA LYS A 318 -24.57 -8.70 1.55
C LYS A 318 -24.37 -8.46 3.05
N GLY A 319 -23.90 -9.48 3.79
CA GLY A 319 -23.55 -9.37 5.20
C GLY A 319 -22.47 -8.31 5.44
N ARG A 320 -21.36 -8.36 4.68
CA ARG A 320 -20.31 -7.33 4.71
C ARG A 320 -20.86 -5.94 4.41
N TYR A 321 -21.66 -5.81 3.35
CA TYR A 321 -22.29 -4.54 2.96
C TYR A 321 -23.16 -3.95 4.07
N LEU A 322 -23.99 -4.75 4.74
CA LEU A 322 -24.85 -4.28 5.83
C LEU A 322 -24.06 -3.81 7.05
N GLN A 323 -23.03 -4.57 7.44
CA GLN A 323 -22.12 -4.17 8.52
C GLN A 323 -21.43 -2.84 8.20
N MET A 324 -20.97 -2.67 6.95
CA MET A 324 -20.36 -1.43 6.49
C MET A 324 -21.34 -0.25 6.51
N LYS A 325 -22.58 -0.47 6.08
CA LYS A 325 -23.63 0.56 6.08
C LYS A 325 -23.92 1.03 7.50
N ALA A 326 -24.04 0.11 8.45
CA ALA A 326 -24.26 0.43 9.86
C ALA A 326 -23.10 1.24 10.46
N LYS A 327 -21.84 0.85 10.18
CA LYS A 327 -20.65 1.61 10.63
C LYS A 327 -20.65 3.05 10.11
N ARG A 328 -21.01 3.27 8.85
CA ARG A 328 -21.08 4.61 8.24
C ARG A 328 -22.17 5.48 8.88
N GLN A 329 -23.33 4.90 9.19
CA GLN A 329 -24.43 5.63 9.83
C GLN A 329 -24.07 6.05 11.27
N GLY A 330 -23.47 5.16 12.06
CA GLY A 330 -23.03 5.51 13.42
C GLY A 330 -21.92 6.57 13.45
N GLN A 331 -21.01 6.57 12.47
CA GLN A 331 -19.98 7.62 12.36
C GLN A 331 -20.55 8.99 11.99
N ALA A 332 -21.57 9.03 11.11
CA ALA A 332 -22.24 10.27 10.73
C ALA A 332 -23.04 10.87 11.90
N GLU A 333 -23.65 10.03 12.74
CA GLU A 333 -24.39 10.45 13.94
C GLU A 333 -23.47 10.95 15.06
N THR A 334 -22.21 10.47 15.12
CA THR A 334 -21.23 10.91 16.13
C THR A 334 -20.53 12.23 15.74
N GLN A 335 -20.62 12.64 14.47
CA GLN A 335 -19.99 13.85 13.92
C GLN A 335 -20.98 15.00 13.69
N ALA A 336 -22.27 14.79 13.95
CA ALA A 336 -23.34 15.79 13.86
C ALA A 336 -23.69 16.34 15.24
#